data_AF-A0A5C8MLP6-F1
#
_entry.id   AF-A0A5C8MLP6-F1
#
_cell.length_a   1.000
_cell.length_b   1.000
_cell.length_c   1.000
_cell.angle_alpha   90.00
_cell.angle_beta   90.00
_cell.angle_gamma   90.00
#
_symmetry.space_group_name_H-M   'P 1'
#
loop_
_entity.id
_entity.type
_entity.pdbx_description
1 polymer ?
#
loop_
_entity_poly.entity_id
_entity_poly.type
_entity_poly.pdbx_seq_one_letter_code
_entity_poly.pdbx_strand_id
1 'polypeptide(L)'
;HENGVIHRDIKPQNILIDENGDVKVTDFGIAVARSSTTITQTNSVLGSVHYLSPEQARGGIATEKSDIYSLGIVMFELVTGRLPFSGESAVSIVLKHLQAETPSPKAWNPSIPQSVENIILKATAKDPFYRYRSAREMNEDISTALDPERVNEQKFMIPADDEEPTKAIPVIRESLVSAGLEQQTIVYEEKKEEEKKETKPKKKRKWIVWLTALFLFLAAAGVSAVTWIPDLIFPKEVTMPNVVNEDYDEAVEKLSSLGLEIKDTIDVEDDEIAEGKVVRTKPEAGMMVKEGSAVIIYKSIGKKKVEFGDFIGEDIETAEAQLKNENFMNVTRNER
;
A
#
# COMPACT_ATOMS: atom_id res chain seq x y z
N HIS A 1 25.45 4.73 3.35
CA HIS A 1 25.72 5.47 2.10
C HIS A 1 27.16 5.28 1.62
N GLU A 2 28.20 5.64 2.39
CA GLU A 2 29.61 5.43 1.97
C GLU A 2 29.95 4.00 1.51
N ASN A 3 29.36 2.99 2.17
CA ASN A 3 29.51 1.58 1.79
C ASN A 3 28.57 1.13 0.64
N GLY A 4 27.94 2.06 -0.08
CA GLY A 4 26.99 1.78 -1.17
C GLY A 4 25.61 1.25 -0.73
N VAL A 5 25.37 1.15 0.58
CA VAL A 5 24.10 0.65 1.13
C VAL A 5 23.13 1.81 1.38
N ILE A 6 21.91 1.66 0.85
CA ILE A 6 20.75 2.56 1.03
C ILE A 6 19.75 1.84 1.95
N HIS A 7 19.19 2.54 2.93
CA HIS A 7 18.31 1.96 3.94
C HIS A 7 16.92 1.64 3.40
N ARG A 8 16.33 2.58 2.64
CA ARG A 8 15.03 2.50 1.94
C ARG A 8 13.76 2.57 2.79
N ASP A 9 13.86 2.29 4.09
CA ASP A 9 12.71 2.30 5.02
C ASP A 9 13.07 3.01 6.35
N ILE A 10 13.60 4.23 6.28
CA ILE A 10 13.90 5.02 7.50
C ILE A 10 12.59 5.48 8.14
N LYS A 11 12.36 5.04 9.38
CA LYS A 11 11.16 5.35 10.19
C LYS A 11 11.44 5.09 11.67
N PRO A 12 10.66 5.63 12.62
CA PRO A 12 10.91 5.47 14.04
C PRO A 12 10.95 4.01 14.49
N GLN A 13 10.17 3.12 13.87
CA GLN A 13 10.16 1.69 14.21
C GLN A 13 11.49 0.97 13.92
N ASN A 14 12.31 1.53 13.02
CA ASN A 14 13.61 0.98 12.62
C ASN A 14 14.77 1.75 13.29
N ILE A 15 14.49 2.56 14.31
CA ILE A 15 15.47 3.32 15.08
C ILE A 15 15.33 2.92 16.55
N LEU A 16 16.30 2.14 17.04
CA LEU A 16 16.35 1.66 18.41
C LEU A 16 17.16 2.62 19.29
N ILE A 17 16.79 2.71 20.55
CA ILE A 17 17.50 3.46 21.59
C ILE A 17 17.76 2.49 22.74
N ASP A 18 19.02 2.35 23.15
CA ASP A 18 19.37 1.50 24.29
C ASP A 18 19.27 2.24 25.64
N GLU A 19 19.54 1.53 26.73
CA GLU A 19 19.45 2.09 28.09
C GLU A 19 20.43 3.25 28.35
N ASN A 20 21.50 3.35 27.56
CA ASN A 20 22.48 4.44 27.65
C ASN A 20 22.10 5.65 26.80
N GLY A 21 21.03 5.54 26.00
CA GLY A 21 20.61 6.56 25.05
C GLY A 21 21.33 6.46 23.69
N ASP A 22 22.08 5.39 23.42
CA ASP A 22 22.72 5.20 22.13
C ASP A 22 21.68 4.83 21.07
N VAL A 23 21.69 5.57 19.96
CA VAL A 23 20.77 5.37 18.84
C VAL A 23 21.37 4.40 17.83
N LYS A 24 20.61 3.37 17.45
CA LYS A 24 21.00 2.37 16.45
C LYS A 24 19.91 2.22 15.39
N VAL A 25 20.30 2.32 14.12
CA VAL A 25 19.41 2.05 12.99
C VAL A 25 19.41 0.55 12.69
N THR A 26 18.24 -0.05 12.59
CA THR A 26 18.03 -1.48 12.30
C THR A 26 17.24 -1.67 11.01
N ASP A 27 17.10 -2.91 10.56
CA ASP A 27 16.23 -3.25 9.41
C ASP A 27 16.55 -2.44 8.15
N PHE A 28 17.84 -2.33 7.82
CA PHE A 28 18.28 -1.98 6.48
C PHE A 28 17.49 -2.85 5.50
N GLY A 29 16.86 -2.24 4.48
CA GLY A 29 15.90 -2.88 3.58
C GLY A 29 16.47 -3.98 2.67
N ILE A 30 17.14 -4.97 3.27
CA ILE A 30 17.83 -6.11 2.68
C ILE A 30 16.82 -7.19 2.25
N ALA A 31 15.56 -7.11 2.71
CA ALA A 31 14.45 -7.90 2.18
C ALA A 31 13.97 -7.32 0.83
N VAL A 32 14.86 -7.28 -0.17
CA VAL A 32 14.53 -6.91 -1.55
C VAL A 32 13.81 -8.07 -2.23
N ALA A 33 12.54 -8.25 -1.89
CA ALA A 33 11.53 -8.90 -2.71
C ALA A 33 10.13 -8.55 -2.20
N ARG A 34 9.81 -7.26 -2.06
CA ARG A 34 8.41 -6.84 -2.16
C ARG A 34 8.29 -6.26 -3.56
N SER A 35 7.71 -7.07 -4.44
CA SER A 35 7.43 -6.77 -5.84
C SER A 35 7.08 -5.30 -6.04
N SER A 36 7.65 -4.74 -7.11
CA SER A 36 7.43 -3.40 -7.66
C SER A 36 5.98 -3.11 -8.09
N THR A 37 5.00 -3.78 -7.51
CA THR A 37 3.59 -3.63 -7.85
C THR A 37 2.75 -4.10 -6.68
N THR A 38 1.71 -3.33 -6.34
CA THR A 38 0.67 -3.62 -5.32
C THR A 38 0.86 -2.85 -3.99
N ILE A 39 0.61 -1.53 -4.06
CA ILE A 39 0.18 -0.67 -2.94
C ILE A 39 -1.28 -0.97 -2.51
N THR A 40 -1.81 -2.16 -2.82
CA THR A 40 -3.20 -2.53 -2.53
C THR A 40 -3.25 -3.78 -1.66
N GLN A 41 -4.13 -3.73 -0.65
CA GLN A 41 -4.57 -4.87 0.18
C GLN A 41 -3.56 -5.40 1.21
N THR A 42 -3.38 -4.69 2.33
CA THR A 42 -3.53 -5.21 3.72
C THR A 42 -3.12 -4.15 4.76
N ASN A 43 -3.87 -4.05 5.85
CA ASN A 43 -3.68 -3.10 6.96
C ASN A 43 -2.34 -3.23 7.72
N SER A 44 -1.40 -4.08 7.29
CA SER A 44 -0.04 -4.14 7.81
C SER A 44 0.93 -3.21 7.06
N VAL A 45 0.53 -2.64 5.91
CA VAL A 45 1.33 -1.70 5.09
C VAL A 45 1.06 -0.22 5.43
N LEU A 46 0.27 0.05 6.48
CA LEU A 46 -0.16 1.41 6.80
C LEU A 46 0.98 2.25 7.40
N GLY A 47 1.95 1.65 8.10
CA GLY A 47 3.02 2.37 8.79
C GLY A 47 4.11 2.96 7.87
N SER A 48 4.46 2.27 6.78
CA SER A 48 5.60 2.68 5.93
C SER A 48 5.28 3.82 4.96
N VAL A 49 4.01 4.05 4.60
CA VAL A 49 3.67 5.10 3.60
C VAL A 49 3.87 6.52 4.13
N HIS A 50 3.90 6.69 5.46
CA HIS A 50 4.02 7.99 6.12
C HIS A 50 5.43 8.62 6.04
N TYR A 51 6.45 7.82 5.77
CA TYR A 51 7.85 8.28 5.68
C TYR A 51 8.40 8.18 4.25
N LEU A 52 7.55 7.76 3.31
CA LEU A 52 7.94 7.44 1.95
C LEU A 52 8.39 8.69 1.18
N SER A 53 9.52 8.58 0.48
CA SER A 53 9.99 9.66 -0.39
C SER A 53 9.13 9.83 -1.65
N PRO A 54 9.08 11.03 -2.27
CA PRO A 54 8.35 11.29 -3.51
C PRO A 54 8.75 10.35 -4.66
N GLU A 55 10.03 10.01 -4.79
CA GLU A 55 10.51 9.08 -5.79
C GLU A 55 10.02 7.65 -5.55
N GLN A 56 9.99 7.18 -4.31
CA GLN A 56 9.40 5.88 -3.95
C GLN A 56 7.87 5.88 -4.14
N ALA A 57 7.19 7.00 -3.86
CA ALA A 57 5.77 7.18 -4.13
C ALA A 57 5.39 7.02 -5.61
N ARG A 58 6.31 7.38 -6.52
CA ARG A 58 6.17 7.16 -7.97
C ARG A 58 6.53 5.74 -8.40
N GLY A 59 6.94 4.87 -7.48
CA GLY A 59 7.48 3.55 -7.80
C GLY A 59 8.94 3.57 -8.27
N GLY A 60 9.63 4.70 -8.11
CA GLY A 60 11.05 4.84 -8.42
C GLY A 60 11.95 4.12 -7.41
N ILE A 61 13.22 3.95 -7.78
CA ILE A 61 14.22 3.30 -6.93
C ILE A 61 14.66 4.28 -5.84
N ALA A 62 14.62 3.82 -4.58
CA ALA A 62 15.14 4.58 -3.45
C ALA A 62 16.65 4.82 -3.59
N THR A 63 17.08 6.04 -3.29
CA THR A 63 18.47 6.51 -3.32
C THR A 63 18.89 7.02 -1.95
N GLU A 64 20.14 7.47 -1.81
CA GLU A 64 20.60 8.16 -0.59
C GLU A 64 19.73 9.39 -0.26
N LYS A 65 19.24 10.10 -1.29
CA LYS A 65 18.33 11.25 -1.12
C LYS A 65 16.94 10.84 -0.61
N SER A 66 16.53 9.59 -0.85
CA SER A 66 15.28 9.05 -0.35
C SER A 66 15.34 8.80 1.16
N ASP A 67 16.49 8.30 1.64
CA ASP A 67 16.74 8.15 3.08
C ASP A 67 16.78 9.52 3.78
N ILE A 68 17.41 10.53 3.16
CA ILE A 68 17.44 11.93 3.66
C ILE A 68 16.03 12.50 3.78
N TYR A 69 15.17 12.28 2.79
CA TYR A 69 13.78 12.72 2.85
C TYR A 69 13.03 12.08 4.02
N SER A 70 13.15 10.77 4.14
CA SER A 70 12.49 9.98 5.18
C SER A 70 12.96 10.41 6.58
N LEU A 71 14.26 10.67 6.74
CA LEU A 71 14.83 11.24 7.97
C LEU A 71 14.26 12.64 8.26
N GLY A 72 14.06 13.48 7.25
CA GLY A 72 13.38 14.77 7.41
C GLY A 72 11.94 14.64 7.94
N ILE A 73 11.20 13.62 7.51
CA ILE A 73 9.87 13.31 8.06
C ILE A 73 9.96 12.84 9.52
N VAL A 74 10.93 11.98 9.85
CA VAL A 74 11.18 11.56 11.24
C VAL A 74 11.51 12.77 12.12
N MET A 75 12.38 13.68 11.65
CA MET A 75 12.71 14.90 12.39
C MET A 75 11.49 15.79 12.61
N PHE A 76 10.63 15.95 11.59
CA PHE A 76 9.37 16.69 11.73
C PHE A 76 8.51 16.09 12.86
N GLU A 77 8.37 14.77 12.89
CA GLU A 77 7.60 14.09 13.94
C GLU A 77 8.24 14.23 15.32
N LEU A 78 9.57 14.11 15.43
CA LEU A 78 10.27 14.30 16.70
C LEU A 78 10.04 15.69 17.31
N VAL A 79 10.05 16.75 16.49
CA VAL A 79 9.91 18.12 16.99
C VAL A 79 8.46 18.56 17.18
N THR A 80 7.49 17.90 16.54
CA THR A 80 6.07 18.28 16.61
C THR A 80 5.17 17.26 17.32
N GLY A 81 5.65 16.03 17.50
CA GLY A 81 4.86 14.86 17.94
C GLY A 81 3.83 14.40 16.90
N ARG A 82 3.94 14.84 15.63
CA ARG A 82 2.93 14.61 14.59
C ARG A 82 3.59 14.40 13.23
N LEU A 83 2.94 13.65 12.36
CA LEU A 83 3.35 13.53 10.95
C LEU A 83 2.94 14.77 10.14
N PRO A 84 3.74 15.18 9.14
CA PRO A 84 3.42 16.35 8.31
C PRO A 84 2.20 16.10 7.39
N PHE A 85 1.95 14.83 7.03
CA PHE A 85 0.87 14.43 6.14
C PHE A 85 0.03 13.32 6.76
N SER A 86 -1.27 13.59 6.92
CA SER A 86 -2.29 12.63 7.34
C SER A 86 -3.35 12.44 6.25
N GLY A 87 -4.12 11.36 6.27
CA GLY A 87 -5.19 11.17 5.31
C GLY A 87 -6.00 9.90 5.60
N GLU A 88 -7.20 9.81 5.03
CA GLU A 88 -8.13 8.69 5.26
C GLU A 88 -7.69 7.40 4.56
N SER A 89 -6.82 7.50 3.56
CA SER A 89 -6.27 6.35 2.83
C SER A 89 -4.77 6.47 2.61
N ALA A 90 -4.08 5.32 2.46
CA ALA A 90 -2.66 5.29 2.12
C ALA A 90 -2.36 6.08 0.83
N VAL A 91 -3.23 5.97 -0.18
CA VAL A 91 -3.11 6.71 -1.45
C VAL A 91 -3.15 8.22 -1.20
N SER A 92 -4.02 8.70 -0.32
CA SER A 92 -4.10 10.14 0.00
C SER A 92 -2.82 10.67 0.65
N ILE A 93 -2.17 9.87 1.50
CA ILE A 93 -0.89 10.21 2.14
C ILE A 93 0.24 10.22 1.09
N VAL A 94 0.29 9.21 0.23
CA VAL A 94 1.25 9.14 -0.88
C VAL A 94 1.13 10.35 -1.81
N LEU A 95 -0.10 10.75 -2.18
CA LEU A 95 -0.34 11.95 -2.98
C LEU A 95 0.16 13.23 -2.28
N LYS A 96 0.00 13.34 -0.96
CA LYS A 96 0.57 14.46 -0.19
C LYS A 96 2.10 14.47 -0.20
N HIS A 97 2.74 13.31 -0.08
CA HIS A 97 4.20 13.22 -0.25
C HIS A 97 4.64 13.68 -1.64
N LEU A 98 3.87 13.41 -2.69
CA LEU A 98 4.19 13.83 -4.06
C LEU A 98 3.96 15.31 -4.35
N GLN A 99 2.89 15.90 -3.80
CA GLN A 99 2.36 17.18 -4.29
C GLN A 99 2.25 18.26 -3.21
N ALA A 100 1.95 17.91 -1.96
CA ALA A 100 1.73 18.89 -0.92
C ALA A 100 3.05 19.36 -0.32
N GLU A 101 3.25 20.67 -0.20
CA GLU A 101 4.42 21.21 0.51
C GLU A 101 4.46 20.75 1.97
N THR A 102 5.68 20.51 2.48
CA THR A 102 5.84 20.17 3.90
C THR A 102 5.43 21.37 4.74
N PRO A 103 4.47 21.22 5.68
CA PRO A 103 4.04 22.34 6.51
C PRO A 103 5.17 22.78 7.45
N SER A 104 5.08 24.02 7.94
CA SER A 104 6.04 24.55 8.90
C SER A 104 5.92 23.82 10.25
N PRO A 105 6.98 23.16 10.78
CA PRO A 105 6.94 22.57 12.11
C PRO A 105 6.72 23.61 13.22
N LYS A 106 7.10 24.88 12.99
CA LYS A 106 6.85 26.00 13.91
C LYS A 106 5.36 26.31 14.10
N ALA A 107 4.49 25.84 13.20
CA ALA A 107 3.05 25.94 13.39
C ALA A 107 2.55 25.13 14.60
N TRP A 108 3.27 24.07 14.99
CA TRP A 108 2.94 23.24 16.16
C TRP A 108 3.93 23.40 17.31
N ASN A 109 5.20 23.62 17.01
CA ASN A 109 6.22 23.88 18.02
C ASN A 109 6.96 25.20 17.72
N PRO A 110 6.43 26.36 18.16
CA PRO A 110 7.06 27.66 17.92
C PRO A 110 8.42 27.86 18.59
N SER A 111 8.79 26.98 19.54
CA SER A 111 10.03 27.09 20.30
C SER A 111 11.27 26.63 19.54
N ILE A 112 11.11 25.90 18.44
CA ILE A 112 12.25 25.45 17.64
C ILE A 112 12.89 26.64 16.88
N PRO A 113 14.23 26.70 16.82
CA PRO A 113 14.94 27.67 15.98
C PRO A 113 14.60 27.53 14.49
N GLN A 114 14.79 28.62 13.73
CA GLN A 114 14.55 28.62 12.28
C GLN A 114 15.47 27.66 11.53
N SER A 115 16.71 27.51 11.99
CA SER A 115 17.68 26.52 11.50
C SER A 115 17.14 25.09 11.52
N VAL A 116 16.47 24.68 12.60
CA VAL A 116 15.87 23.33 12.72
C VAL A 116 14.71 23.16 11.73
N GLU A 117 13.86 24.18 11.57
CA GLU A 117 12.83 24.16 10.53
C GLU A 117 13.45 24.05 9.13
N ASN A 118 14.50 24.82 8.84
CA ASN A 118 15.16 24.82 7.55
C ASN A 118 15.73 23.45 7.19
N ILE A 119 16.32 22.74 8.16
CA ILE A 119 16.82 21.38 7.96
C ILE A 119 15.69 20.44 7.55
N ILE A 120 14.54 20.50 8.23
CA ILE A 120 13.37 19.68 7.92
C ILE A 120 12.83 20.03 6.52
N LEU A 121 12.68 21.32 6.20
CA LEU A 121 12.16 21.75 4.90
C LEU A 121 13.10 21.39 3.73
N LYS A 122 14.41 21.57 3.91
CA LYS A 122 15.42 21.20 2.91
C LYS A 122 15.48 19.69 2.71
N ALA A 123 15.47 18.90 3.78
CA ALA A 123 15.44 17.44 3.69
C ALA A 123 14.17 16.92 3.00
N THR A 124 13.02 17.55 3.26
CA THR A 124 11.70 17.15 2.72
C THR A 124 11.31 17.84 1.42
N ALA A 125 12.25 18.51 0.74
CA ALA A 125 12.02 19.07 -0.58
C ALA A 125 11.57 17.97 -1.58
N LYS A 126 10.59 18.28 -2.44
CA LYS A 126 10.00 17.26 -3.32
C LYS A 126 10.96 16.77 -4.39
N ASP A 127 11.70 17.70 -4.98
CA ASP A 127 12.80 17.38 -5.88
C ASP A 127 14.04 16.98 -5.06
N PRO A 128 14.61 15.77 -5.26
CA PRO A 128 15.86 15.35 -4.63
C PRO A 128 17.06 16.29 -4.87
N PHE A 129 17.03 17.10 -5.92
CA PHE A 129 18.08 18.08 -6.24
C PHE A 129 18.19 19.17 -5.16
N TYR A 130 17.06 19.65 -4.64
CA TYR A 130 17.01 20.68 -3.60
C TYR A 130 17.27 20.16 -2.18
N ARG A 131 17.39 18.84 -2.01
CA ARG A 131 17.77 18.22 -0.73
C ARG A 131 19.28 18.23 -0.52
N TYR A 132 19.73 18.03 0.72
CA TYR A 132 21.15 17.77 1.04
C TYR A 132 21.79 16.77 0.09
N ARG A 133 23.02 17.03 -0.35
CA ARG A 133 23.78 16.16 -1.25
C ARG A 133 24.06 14.80 -0.62
N SER A 134 24.29 14.76 0.69
CA SER A 134 24.58 13.55 1.45
C SER A 134 24.10 13.66 2.89
N ALA A 135 23.98 12.51 3.57
CA ALA A 135 23.69 12.48 5.01
C ALA A 135 24.75 13.20 5.85
N ARG A 136 26.01 13.27 5.38
CA ARG A 136 27.09 14.01 6.05
C ARG A 136 26.84 15.52 6.05
N GLU A 137 26.45 16.07 4.90
CA GLU A 137 26.10 17.49 4.79
C GLU A 137 24.91 17.84 5.70
N MET A 138 23.91 16.95 5.76
CA MET A 138 22.78 17.14 6.67
C MET A 138 23.21 17.09 8.15
N ASN A 139 24.13 16.19 8.51
CA ASN A 139 24.67 16.11 9.87
C ASN A 139 25.49 17.34 10.26
N GLU A 140 26.30 17.89 9.34
CA GLU A 140 27.04 19.14 9.56
C GLU A 140 26.07 20.31 9.84
N ASP A 141 24.97 20.40 9.08
CA ASP A 141 23.93 21.40 9.30
C ASP A 141 23.20 21.21 10.66
N ILE A 142 22.86 19.96 11.01
CA ILE A 142 22.26 19.63 12.32
C ILE A 142 23.21 19.99 13.47
N SER A 143 24.51 19.75 13.33
CA SER A 143 25.48 19.96 14.40
C SER A 143 25.63 21.42 14.82
N THR A 144 25.30 22.36 13.92
CA THR A 144 25.34 23.81 14.16
C THR A 144 23.94 24.39 14.37
N ALA A 145 22.87 23.59 14.31
CA ALA A 145 21.51 24.09 14.27
C ALA A 145 21.10 24.91 15.49
N LEU A 146 21.75 24.69 16.65
CA LEU A 146 21.45 25.42 17.89
C LEU A 146 22.44 26.55 18.18
N ASP A 147 23.33 26.87 17.24
CA ASP A 147 24.32 27.92 17.43
C ASP A 147 23.64 29.30 17.54
N PRO A 148 24.06 30.15 18.51
CA PRO A 148 23.47 31.48 18.69
C PRO A 148 23.54 32.38 17.45
N GLU A 149 24.52 32.16 16.58
CA GLU A 149 24.69 32.93 15.33
C GLU A 149 23.57 32.66 14.31
N ARG A 150 22.89 31.51 14.41
CA ARG A 150 21.80 31.09 13.50
C ARG A 150 20.41 31.50 13.97
N VAL A 151 20.29 32.23 15.08
CA VAL A 151 18.99 32.66 15.65
C VAL A 151 18.15 33.46 14.64
N ASN A 152 18.79 34.27 13.80
CA ASN A 152 18.15 35.13 12.80
C ASN A 152 18.20 34.55 11.38
N GLU A 153 18.40 33.23 11.24
CA GLU A 153 18.40 32.58 9.94
C GLU A 153 17.05 32.81 9.23
N GLN A 154 17.07 33.03 7.91
CA GLN A 154 15.85 33.16 7.13
C GLN A 154 15.26 31.78 6.82
N LYS A 155 13.94 31.71 6.65
CA LYS A 155 13.27 30.47 6.28
C LYS A 155 13.79 29.94 4.94
N PHE A 156 14.13 28.66 4.90
CA PHE A 156 14.51 27.98 3.66
C PHE A 156 13.35 28.01 2.67
N MET A 157 13.65 28.51 1.48
CA MET A 157 12.75 28.52 0.33
C MET A 157 13.50 27.90 -0.85
N ILE A 158 12.80 27.06 -1.61
CA ILE A 158 13.34 26.56 -2.88
C ILE A 158 13.42 27.77 -3.83
N PRO A 159 14.58 28.01 -4.48
CA PRO A 159 14.70 29.07 -5.46
C PRO A 159 13.59 28.99 -6.50
N ALA A 160 12.92 30.11 -6.78
CA ALA A 160 12.05 30.20 -7.93
C ALA A 160 12.95 30.16 -9.17
N ASP A 161 12.85 29.10 -9.97
CA ASP A 161 13.53 29.04 -11.26
C ASP A 161 12.98 30.18 -12.15
N ASP A 162 13.74 31.27 -12.29
CA ASP A 162 13.42 32.39 -13.17
C ASP A 162 13.75 32.10 -14.65
N GLU A 163 14.06 30.84 -15.03
CA GLU A 163 14.25 30.44 -16.42
C GLU A 163 13.53 29.14 -16.79
N GLU A 164 12.61 29.29 -17.75
CA GLU A 164 11.84 28.31 -18.52
C GLU A 164 10.50 27.80 -17.92
N PRO A 165 9.39 27.87 -18.70
CA PRO A 165 8.08 27.51 -18.23
C PRO A 165 8.08 26.05 -17.80
N THR A 166 7.73 25.84 -16.53
CA THR A 166 7.28 24.59 -15.92
C THR A 166 6.78 23.64 -17.01
N LYS A 167 7.62 22.70 -17.46
CA LYS A 167 7.13 21.59 -18.28
C LYS A 167 6.14 20.88 -17.40
N ALA A 168 4.86 21.14 -17.66
CA ALA A 168 3.76 20.49 -17.00
C ALA A 168 4.05 18.99 -17.03
N ILE A 169 4.21 18.40 -15.84
CA ILE A 169 4.21 16.96 -15.69
C ILE A 169 2.92 16.50 -16.37
N PRO A 170 2.98 15.68 -17.44
CA PRO A 170 1.76 15.16 -18.03
C PRO A 170 1.07 14.40 -16.91
N VAL A 171 -0.22 14.68 -16.71
CA VAL A 171 -1.05 13.90 -15.80
C VAL A 171 -1.07 12.48 -16.36
N ILE A 172 -0.17 11.64 -15.86
CA ILE A 172 -0.17 10.21 -16.14
C ILE A 172 -1.37 9.63 -15.40
N ARG A 173 -2.53 9.69 -16.04
CA ARG A 173 -3.71 8.91 -15.63
C ARG A 173 -3.72 7.50 -16.25
N GLU A 174 -2.77 7.16 -17.13
CA GLU A 174 -2.83 5.92 -17.91
C GLU A 174 -1.54 5.09 -18.00
N SER A 175 -0.42 5.48 -17.38
CA SER A 175 0.86 4.74 -17.52
C SER A 175 1.37 4.08 -16.23
N LEU A 176 0.48 3.47 -15.44
CA LEU A 176 0.89 2.50 -14.41
C LEU A 176 0.76 1.04 -14.87
N VAL A 177 0.39 0.78 -16.13
CA VAL A 177 0.04 -0.57 -16.62
C VAL A 177 1.07 -1.17 -17.58
N SER A 178 2.16 -0.49 -17.95
CA SER A 178 3.15 -1.14 -18.83
C SER A 178 4.57 -0.68 -18.58
N ALA A 179 5.32 -1.47 -17.83
CA ALA A 179 6.78 -1.51 -17.89
C ALA A 179 7.30 -2.81 -17.23
N GLY A 180 7.08 -3.93 -17.92
CA GLY A 180 7.84 -5.15 -17.75
C GLY A 180 8.66 -5.40 -19.00
N LEU A 181 9.98 -5.17 -18.90
CA LEU A 181 11.09 -5.73 -19.69
C LEU A 181 11.08 -5.54 -21.22
N GLU A 182 12.01 -4.73 -21.71
CA GLU A 182 13.02 -5.21 -22.67
C GLU A 182 14.27 -4.32 -22.63
N GLN A 183 15.41 -4.98 -22.44
CA GLN A 183 16.76 -4.39 -22.42
C GLN A 183 17.24 -4.15 -23.85
N GLN A 184 17.70 -2.93 -24.19
CA GLN A 184 18.72 -2.75 -25.22
C GLN A 184 19.71 -1.63 -24.86
N THR A 185 20.94 -2.05 -24.64
CA THR A 185 22.17 -1.28 -24.47
C THR A 185 22.51 -0.55 -25.77
N ILE A 186 22.82 0.75 -25.71
CA ILE A 186 23.48 1.46 -26.82
C ILE A 186 24.68 2.21 -26.26
N VAL A 187 25.86 1.81 -26.74
CA VAL A 187 27.16 2.44 -26.50
C VAL A 187 27.24 3.72 -27.33
N TYR A 188 27.69 4.80 -26.70
CA TYR A 188 27.96 6.10 -27.31
C TYR A 188 29.35 6.08 -27.96
N GLU A 189 29.44 6.41 -29.25
CA GLU A 189 30.70 6.75 -29.91
C GLU A 189 30.58 8.13 -30.58
N GLU A 190 31.63 8.92 -30.44
CA GLU A 190 31.69 10.37 -30.67
C GLU A 190 32.22 10.73 -32.07
N LYS A 191 31.72 11.85 -32.61
CA LYS A 191 32.36 12.80 -33.55
C LYS A 191 32.71 12.40 -35.00
N LYS A 192 32.15 13.15 -35.97
CA LYS A 192 32.82 14.29 -36.66
C LYS A 192 31.93 14.96 -37.72
N GLU A 193 32.16 16.26 -37.90
CA GLU A 193 31.60 17.16 -38.92
C GLU A 193 31.97 16.77 -40.36
N GLU A 194 31.11 17.10 -41.33
CA GLU A 194 31.48 17.87 -42.55
C GLU A 194 30.25 18.29 -43.38
N GLU A 195 30.32 19.50 -43.94
CA GLU A 195 29.33 20.13 -44.84
C GLU A 195 29.24 19.45 -46.21
N LYS A 196 28.05 19.46 -46.85
CA LYS A 196 27.81 20.15 -48.17
C LYS A 196 26.38 20.01 -48.72
N LYS A 197 26.11 20.96 -49.62
CA LYS A 197 24.86 21.40 -50.26
C LYS A 197 24.12 20.41 -51.19
N GLU A 198 22.83 20.73 -51.34
CA GLU A 198 22.01 20.75 -52.56
C GLU A 198 21.38 19.47 -53.17
N THR A 199 20.04 19.43 -53.11
CA THR A 199 19.05 19.36 -54.23
C THR A 199 17.89 18.39 -53.98
N LYS A 200 16.66 18.88 -54.19
CA LYS A 200 15.44 18.05 -54.30
C LYS A 200 15.34 17.48 -55.72
N PRO A 201 14.70 16.31 -55.91
CA PRO A 201 13.41 16.37 -56.58
C PRO A 201 12.33 15.45 -56.00
N LYS A 202 11.08 15.85 -56.26
CA LYS A 202 9.83 15.22 -55.83
C LYS A 202 9.61 13.84 -56.49
N LYS A 203 9.10 12.86 -55.73
CA LYS A 203 8.18 11.83 -56.26
C LYS A 203 7.05 11.58 -55.27
N LYS A 204 5.89 12.19 -55.57
CA LYS A 204 4.59 11.86 -54.97
C LYS A 204 4.17 10.44 -55.40
N ARG A 205 3.35 9.78 -54.57
CA ARG A 205 2.55 8.56 -54.82
C ARG A 205 3.04 7.20 -54.26
N LYS A 206 3.84 7.19 -53.17
CA LYS A 206 3.98 5.99 -52.30
C LYS A 206 3.37 6.16 -50.90
N TRP A 207 3.26 7.38 -50.38
CA TRP A 207 2.62 7.69 -49.09
C TRP A 207 1.17 7.21 -49.00
N ILE A 208 0.41 7.26 -50.10
CA ILE A 208 -1.03 6.93 -50.09
C ILE A 208 -1.24 5.45 -49.78
N VAL A 209 -0.34 4.58 -50.24
CA VAL A 209 -0.39 3.13 -49.95
C VAL A 209 -0.11 2.86 -48.47
N TRP A 210 0.84 3.60 -47.88
CA TRP A 210 1.13 3.52 -46.44
C TRP A 210 -0.01 4.06 -45.58
N LEU A 211 -0.69 5.13 -46.00
CA LEU A 211 -1.87 5.63 -45.31
C LEU A 211 -3.05 4.66 -45.39
N THR A 212 -3.30 4.03 -46.55
CA THR A 212 -4.39 3.06 -46.67
C THR A 212 -4.12 1.79 -45.87
N ALA A 213 -2.86 1.34 -45.81
CA ALA A 213 -2.46 0.21 -44.99
C ALA A 213 -2.57 0.53 -43.48
N LEU A 214 -2.17 1.73 -43.06
CA LEU A 214 -2.33 2.19 -41.68
C LEU A 214 -3.80 2.32 -41.29
N PHE A 215 -4.65 2.83 -42.18
CA PHE A 215 -6.08 2.93 -41.94
C PHE A 215 -6.75 1.56 -41.82
N LEU A 216 -6.42 0.60 -42.69
CA LEU A 216 -6.91 -0.78 -42.57
C LEU A 216 -6.42 -1.47 -41.29
N PHE A 217 -5.16 -1.22 -40.89
CA PHE A 217 -4.61 -1.73 -39.65
C PHE A 217 -5.32 -1.12 -38.43
N LEU A 218 -5.56 0.19 -38.41
CA LEU A 218 -6.30 0.86 -37.35
C LEU A 218 -7.77 0.43 -37.29
N ALA A 219 -8.40 0.18 -38.43
CA ALA A 219 -9.77 -0.35 -38.48
C ALA A 219 -9.83 -1.79 -37.92
N ALA A 220 -8.87 -2.65 -38.27
CA ALA A 220 -8.75 -4.00 -37.72
C ALA A 220 -8.42 -3.98 -36.21
N ALA A 221 -7.56 -3.07 -35.78
CA ALA A 221 -7.26 -2.83 -34.37
C ALA A 221 -8.49 -2.31 -33.60
N GLY A 222 -9.30 -1.45 -34.21
CA GLY A 222 -10.55 -0.96 -33.62
C GLY A 222 -11.60 -2.07 -33.46
N VAL A 223 -11.74 -2.96 -34.46
CA VAL A 223 -12.68 -4.08 -34.39
C VAL A 223 -12.25 -5.13 -33.35
N SER A 224 -10.96 -5.45 -33.30
CA SER A 224 -10.42 -6.32 -32.24
C SER A 224 -10.53 -5.68 -30.85
N ALA A 225 -10.37 -4.36 -30.75
CA ALA A 225 -10.56 -3.64 -29.50
C ALA A 225 -12.00 -3.69 -28.98
N VAL A 226 -13.01 -3.69 -29.86
CA VAL A 226 -14.40 -3.78 -29.42
C VAL A 226 -14.81 -5.23 -29.09
N THR A 227 -14.18 -6.22 -29.73
CA THR A 227 -14.64 -7.62 -29.64
C THR A 227 -13.88 -8.47 -28.62
N TRP A 228 -12.59 -8.22 -28.36
CA TRP A 228 -11.77 -9.07 -27.49
C TRP A 228 -11.34 -8.40 -26.18
N ILE A 229 -11.27 -7.06 -26.16
CA ILE A 229 -10.85 -6.32 -24.97
C ILE A 229 -11.89 -6.32 -23.83
N PRO A 230 -13.22 -6.35 -24.06
CA PRO A 230 -14.19 -6.37 -22.95
C PRO A 230 -13.99 -7.56 -22.00
N ASP A 231 -13.77 -8.76 -22.54
CA ASP A 231 -13.54 -9.98 -21.75
C ASP A 231 -12.19 -9.99 -21.00
N LEU A 232 -11.24 -9.13 -21.42
CA LEU A 232 -9.93 -8.99 -20.78
C LEU A 232 -9.92 -7.91 -19.68
N ILE A 233 -10.84 -6.94 -19.74
CA ILE A 233 -10.88 -5.78 -18.83
C ILE A 233 -11.94 -5.94 -17.73
N PHE A 234 -13.06 -6.61 -17.99
CA PHE A 234 -14.14 -6.76 -17.03
C PHE A 234 -14.20 -8.19 -16.48
N PRO A 235 -13.93 -8.43 -15.18
CA PRO A 235 -14.09 -9.74 -14.59
C PRO A 235 -15.58 -10.14 -14.69
N LYS A 236 -15.85 -11.39 -15.07
CA LYS A 236 -17.22 -11.90 -15.18
C LYS A 236 -17.92 -11.78 -13.83
N GLU A 237 -19.17 -11.32 -13.85
CA GLU A 237 -19.98 -11.26 -12.65
C GLU A 237 -20.73 -12.57 -12.46
N VAL A 238 -20.75 -13.05 -11.23
CA VAL A 238 -21.36 -14.31 -10.81
C VAL A 238 -22.37 -13.99 -9.72
N THR A 239 -23.55 -14.57 -9.82
CA THR A 239 -24.57 -14.44 -8.78
C THR A 239 -24.21 -15.36 -7.61
N MET A 240 -24.15 -14.81 -6.40
CA MET A 240 -23.86 -15.57 -5.19
C MET A 240 -24.97 -16.62 -4.97
N PRO A 241 -24.67 -17.92 -5.03
CA PRO A 241 -25.69 -18.95 -4.81
C PRO A 241 -26.13 -18.99 -3.35
N ASN A 242 -27.35 -19.43 -3.10
CA ASN A 242 -27.76 -19.78 -1.75
C ASN A 242 -27.19 -21.15 -1.39
N VAL A 243 -26.38 -21.18 -0.33
CA VAL A 243 -25.75 -22.39 0.24
C VAL A 243 -26.13 -22.59 1.71
N VAL A 244 -27.12 -21.84 2.21
CA VAL A 244 -27.60 -21.98 3.59
C VAL A 244 -28.19 -23.37 3.78
N ASN A 245 -27.85 -24.02 4.91
CA ASN A 245 -28.24 -25.38 5.29
C ASN A 245 -27.67 -26.51 4.40
N GLU A 246 -26.80 -26.18 3.44
CA GLU A 246 -26.00 -27.16 2.71
C GLU A 246 -24.80 -27.62 3.58
N ASP A 247 -24.31 -28.83 3.30
CA ASP A 247 -23.11 -29.34 3.94
C ASP A 247 -21.88 -28.51 3.54
N TYR A 248 -20.97 -28.28 4.48
CA TYR A 248 -19.82 -27.39 4.26
C TYR A 248 -19.00 -27.76 3.02
N ASP A 249 -18.71 -29.04 2.82
CA ASP A 249 -17.91 -29.50 1.69
C ASP A 249 -18.64 -29.32 0.36
N GLU A 250 -19.96 -29.57 0.33
CA GLU A 250 -20.79 -29.36 -0.87
C GLU A 250 -20.88 -27.86 -1.23
N ALA A 251 -21.03 -27.00 -0.22
CA ALA A 251 -21.05 -25.55 -0.39
C ALA A 251 -19.70 -25.04 -0.93
N VAL A 252 -18.59 -25.60 -0.43
CA VAL A 252 -17.23 -25.25 -0.89
C VAL A 252 -17.03 -25.59 -2.36
N GLU A 253 -17.42 -26.80 -2.78
CA GLU A 253 -17.32 -27.23 -4.17
C GLU A 253 -18.17 -26.37 -5.09
N LYS A 254 -19.41 -26.07 -4.68
CA LYS A 254 -20.34 -25.25 -5.45
C LYS A 254 -19.83 -23.82 -5.63
N LEU A 255 -19.30 -23.20 -4.58
CA LEU A 255 -18.72 -21.86 -4.64
C LEU A 255 -17.44 -21.83 -5.49
N SER A 256 -16.59 -22.84 -5.36
CA SER A 256 -15.35 -22.96 -6.15
C SER A 256 -15.64 -23.18 -7.64
N SER A 257 -16.68 -23.95 -7.97
CA SER A 257 -17.11 -24.18 -9.37
C SER A 257 -17.60 -22.91 -10.08
N LEU A 258 -18.03 -21.93 -9.29
CA LEU A 258 -18.46 -20.60 -9.72
C LEU A 258 -17.30 -19.59 -9.75
N GLY A 259 -16.07 -20.04 -9.51
CA GLY A 259 -14.87 -19.21 -9.49
C GLY A 259 -14.78 -18.30 -8.26
N LEU A 260 -15.49 -18.60 -7.17
CA LEU A 260 -15.40 -17.85 -5.92
C LEU A 260 -14.32 -18.45 -5.02
N GLU A 261 -13.58 -17.60 -4.30
CA GLU A 261 -12.49 -18.04 -3.43
C GLU A 261 -12.94 -18.08 -1.97
N ILE A 262 -12.73 -19.19 -1.28
CA ILE A 262 -13.10 -19.31 0.14
C ILE A 262 -11.92 -18.85 0.98
N LYS A 263 -12.10 -17.74 1.68
CA LYS A 263 -11.02 -17.08 2.42
C LYS A 263 -10.92 -17.54 3.86
N ASP A 264 -12.07 -17.63 4.53
CA ASP A 264 -12.17 -17.98 5.95
C ASP A 264 -13.45 -18.76 6.21
N THR A 265 -13.38 -19.65 7.20
CA THR A 265 -14.53 -20.35 7.78
C THR A 265 -14.64 -19.97 9.24
N ILE A 266 -15.80 -19.44 9.64
CA ILE A 266 -16.07 -19.02 11.01
C ILE A 266 -17.09 -19.99 11.60
N ASP A 267 -16.68 -20.68 12.66
CA ASP A 267 -17.57 -21.54 13.42
C ASP A 267 -18.54 -20.71 14.26
N VAL A 268 -19.83 -21.00 14.14
CA VAL A 268 -20.92 -20.32 14.85
C VAL A 268 -21.82 -21.33 15.56
N GLU A 269 -22.24 -20.97 16.77
CA GLU A 269 -23.27 -21.71 17.48
C GLU A 269 -24.63 -21.37 16.87
N ASP A 270 -25.38 -22.39 16.46
CA ASP A 270 -26.70 -22.22 15.88
C ASP A 270 -27.63 -23.35 16.34
N ASP A 271 -28.80 -22.97 16.86
CA ASP A 271 -29.77 -23.90 17.44
C ASP A 271 -30.73 -24.50 16.39
N GLU A 272 -30.82 -23.89 15.21
CA GLU A 272 -31.70 -24.28 14.11
C GLU A 272 -30.96 -25.10 13.06
N ILE A 273 -29.69 -24.79 12.80
CA ILE A 273 -28.88 -25.42 11.76
C ILE A 273 -27.95 -26.47 12.38
N ALA A 274 -28.04 -27.70 11.86
CA ALA A 274 -27.25 -28.83 12.35
C ALA A 274 -25.74 -28.62 12.22
N GLU A 275 -24.98 -29.23 13.13
CA GLU A 275 -23.51 -29.22 13.12
C GLU A 275 -22.97 -29.67 11.76
N GLY A 276 -21.98 -28.92 11.23
CA GLY A 276 -21.36 -29.20 9.94
C GLY A 276 -21.95 -28.45 8.74
N LYS A 277 -23.11 -27.80 8.91
CA LYS A 277 -23.81 -27.10 7.81
C LYS A 277 -23.53 -25.60 7.77
N VAL A 278 -23.75 -24.99 6.62
CA VAL A 278 -23.54 -23.55 6.43
C VAL A 278 -24.73 -22.75 6.98
N VAL A 279 -24.44 -21.81 7.88
CA VAL A 279 -25.43 -20.89 8.45
C VAL A 279 -25.68 -19.72 7.53
N ARG A 280 -24.61 -19.09 7.02
CA ARG A 280 -24.66 -17.97 6.09
C ARG A 280 -23.31 -17.77 5.41
N THR A 281 -23.30 -16.94 4.37
CA THR A 281 -22.09 -16.52 3.67
C THR A 281 -21.95 -15.00 3.68
N LYS A 282 -20.71 -14.53 3.52
CA LYS A 282 -20.42 -13.13 3.21
C LYS A 282 -19.49 -13.10 2.00
N PRO A 283 -19.90 -12.53 0.85
CA PRO A 283 -21.20 -11.88 0.55
C PRO A 283 -22.42 -12.81 0.70
N GLU A 284 -23.59 -12.22 0.99
CA GLU A 284 -24.87 -12.93 1.13
C GLU A 284 -25.39 -13.47 -0.22
N ALA A 285 -26.21 -14.51 -0.14
CA ALA A 285 -26.85 -15.12 -1.31
C ALA A 285 -27.67 -14.11 -2.11
N GLY A 286 -27.62 -14.20 -3.45
CA GLY A 286 -28.32 -13.31 -4.37
C GLY A 286 -27.57 -12.04 -4.75
N MET A 287 -26.45 -11.71 -4.09
CA MET A 287 -25.60 -10.59 -4.52
C MET A 287 -24.79 -10.93 -5.77
N MET A 288 -24.64 -9.96 -6.67
CA MET A 288 -23.71 -10.06 -7.80
C MET A 288 -22.30 -9.80 -7.30
N VAL A 289 -21.43 -10.79 -7.44
CA VAL A 289 -20.03 -10.73 -7.03
C VAL A 289 -19.15 -10.99 -8.25
N LYS A 290 -17.92 -10.48 -8.23
CA LYS A 290 -16.99 -10.74 -9.33
C LYS A 290 -16.44 -12.16 -9.21
N GLU A 291 -16.21 -12.84 -10.32
CA GLU A 291 -15.39 -14.05 -10.34
C GLU A 291 -14.03 -13.76 -9.65
N GLY A 292 -13.60 -14.65 -8.77
CA GLY A 292 -12.44 -14.48 -7.88
C GLY A 292 -12.73 -13.74 -6.57
N SER A 293 -13.99 -13.40 -6.27
CA SER A 293 -14.33 -12.74 -5.01
C SER A 293 -14.17 -13.66 -3.81
N ALA A 294 -13.60 -13.12 -2.73
CA ALA A 294 -13.47 -13.82 -1.46
C ALA A 294 -14.83 -13.99 -0.77
N VAL A 295 -15.15 -15.23 -0.39
CA VAL A 295 -16.32 -15.64 0.37
C VAL A 295 -15.88 -16.13 1.74
N ILE A 296 -16.56 -15.65 2.79
CA ILE A 296 -16.45 -16.15 4.16
C ILE A 296 -17.67 -17.02 4.43
N ILE A 297 -17.45 -18.24 4.91
CA ILE A 297 -18.50 -19.20 5.25
C ILE A 297 -18.66 -19.24 6.76
N TYR A 298 -19.89 -19.15 7.24
CA TYR A 298 -20.20 -19.35 8.65
C TYR A 298 -20.74 -20.76 8.82
N LYS A 299 -20.01 -21.61 9.54
CA LYS A 299 -20.31 -23.04 9.71
C LYS A 299 -20.92 -23.28 11.08
N SER A 300 -22.02 -24.02 11.15
CA SER A 300 -22.64 -24.38 12.42
C SER A 300 -21.78 -25.43 13.15
N ILE A 301 -21.46 -25.16 14.41
CA ILE A 301 -20.92 -26.16 15.36
C ILE A 301 -22.03 -26.81 16.21
N GLY A 302 -23.28 -26.57 15.83
CA GLY A 302 -24.47 -27.05 16.52
C GLY A 302 -24.83 -26.20 17.74
N LYS A 303 -25.69 -26.78 18.59
CA LYS A 303 -26.21 -26.13 19.79
C LYS A 303 -25.09 -25.82 20.77
N LYS A 304 -25.26 -24.71 21.49
CA LYS A 304 -24.37 -24.32 22.58
C LYS A 304 -24.20 -25.47 23.57
N LYS A 305 -22.97 -25.97 23.69
CA LYS A 305 -22.61 -27.01 24.67
C LYS A 305 -22.33 -26.31 26.00
N VAL A 306 -22.97 -26.77 27.07
CA VAL A 306 -22.70 -26.33 28.44
C VAL A 306 -21.89 -27.43 29.11
N GLU A 307 -20.82 -27.08 29.83
CA GLU A 307 -20.10 -28.04 30.65
C GLU A 307 -21.05 -28.62 31.70
N PHE A 308 -21.16 -29.94 31.73
CA PHE A 308 -21.97 -30.64 32.71
C PHE A 308 -21.08 -31.00 33.90
N GLY A 309 -21.44 -30.51 35.10
CA GLY A 309 -20.68 -30.78 36.32
C GLY A 309 -20.55 -32.27 36.64
N ASP A 310 -19.53 -32.62 37.41
CA ASP A 310 -19.38 -33.96 37.99
C ASP A 310 -20.01 -33.99 39.38
N PHE A 311 -21.03 -34.82 39.55
CA PHE A 311 -21.79 -34.96 40.80
C PHE A 311 -21.58 -36.35 41.45
N ILE A 312 -20.53 -37.08 41.04
CA ILE A 312 -20.24 -38.43 41.58
C ILE A 312 -19.88 -38.34 43.08
N GLY A 313 -20.69 -39.02 43.90
CA GLY A 313 -20.49 -39.09 45.36
C GLY A 313 -21.20 -37.99 46.15
N GLU A 314 -21.88 -37.06 45.49
CA GLU A 314 -22.74 -36.07 46.15
C GLU A 314 -24.11 -36.65 46.55
N ASP A 315 -24.74 -36.00 47.54
CA ASP A 315 -26.11 -36.32 47.91
C ASP A 315 -27.09 -35.86 46.81
N ILE A 316 -28.10 -36.69 46.53
CA ILE A 316 -29.05 -36.47 45.43
C ILE A 316 -29.77 -35.14 45.56
N GLU A 317 -30.17 -34.73 46.77
CA GLU A 317 -30.88 -33.45 46.97
C GLU A 317 -29.97 -32.25 46.67
N THR A 318 -28.67 -32.39 46.96
CA THR A 318 -27.66 -31.35 46.69
C THR A 318 -27.37 -31.24 45.20
N ALA A 319 -27.18 -32.37 44.52
CA ALA A 319 -26.97 -32.40 43.07
C ALA A 319 -28.19 -31.86 42.31
N GLU A 320 -29.41 -32.20 42.71
CA GLU A 320 -30.64 -31.67 42.10
C GLU A 320 -30.77 -30.14 42.28
N ALA A 321 -30.38 -29.60 43.45
CA ALA A 321 -30.42 -28.17 43.69
C ALA A 321 -29.40 -27.41 42.83
N GLN A 322 -28.19 -27.98 42.66
CA GLN A 322 -27.15 -27.41 41.80
C GLN A 322 -27.56 -27.45 40.32
N LEU A 323 -28.08 -28.57 39.82
CA LEU A 323 -28.58 -28.70 38.45
C LEU A 323 -29.71 -27.70 38.15
N LYS A 324 -30.64 -27.48 39.09
CA LYS A 324 -31.70 -26.46 38.93
C LYS A 324 -31.13 -25.04 38.89
N ASN A 325 -30.10 -24.76 39.68
CA ASN A 325 -29.41 -23.47 39.68
C ASN A 325 -28.64 -23.21 38.37
N GLU A 326 -28.19 -24.28 37.70
CA GLU A 326 -27.59 -24.25 36.36
C GLU A 326 -28.62 -24.28 35.21
N ASN A 327 -29.90 -24.03 35.50
CA ASN A 327 -31.03 -24.02 34.56
C ASN A 327 -31.37 -25.40 33.92
N PHE A 328 -30.93 -26.52 34.49
CA PHE A 328 -31.41 -27.85 34.09
C PHE A 328 -32.77 -28.15 34.75
N MET A 329 -33.86 -27.79 34.07
CA MET A 329 -35.22 -27.80 34.64
C MET A 329 -35.91 -29.17 34.68
N ASN A 330 -35.41 -30.16 33.93
CA ASN A 330 -36.00 -31.49 33.82
C ASN A 330 -35.06 -32.57 34.36
N VAL A 331 -34.96 -32.69 35.70
CA VAL A 331 -34.17 -33.74 36.35
C VAL A 331 -35.09 -34.90 36.72
N THR A 332 -34.80 -36.10 36.20
CA THR A 332 -35.53 -37.34 36.50
C THR A 332 -34.64 -38.34 37.22
N ARG A 333 -35.11 -38.84 38.37
CA ARG A 333 -34.42 -39.85 39.18
C ARG A 333 -34.71 -41.25 38.63
N ASN A 334 -33.65 -42.00 38.33
CA ASN A 334 -33.73 -43.43 38.06
C ASN A 334 -32.93 -44.18 39.13
N GLU A 335 -33.63 -44.92 39.98
CA GLU A 335 -33.00 -45.85 40.92
C GLU A 335 -32.77 -47.18 40.21
N ARG A 336 -31.57 -47.75 40.36
CA ARG A 336 -31.21 -49.04 39.76
C ARG A 336 -30.91 -50.08 40.82
#